data_AF-Q2FVU8-F1
#
_entry.id   AF-Q2FVU8-F1
#
_cell.length_a   1.000
_cell.length_b   1.000
_cell.length_c   1.000
_cell.angle_alpha   90.00
_cell.angle_beta   90.00
_cell.angle_gamma   90.00
#
_symmetry.space_group_name_H-M   'P 1'
#
loop_
_entity.id
_entity.type
_entity.pdbx_description
1 polymer ?
#
loop_
_entity_poly.entity_id
_entity_poly.type
_entity_poly.pdbx_seq_one_letter_code
_entity_poly.pdbx_strand_id
1 'polypeptide(L)' 'MMGYIILFFLAGPVILGVGNLVIGPIFNKQTPFRVQVRSFVVGSMIYLILATIGYFLLLQGKL' A
#
# COMPACT_ATOMS: atom_id res chain seq x y z
N MET A 1 -13.67 13.90 7.18
CA MET A 1 -13.05 14.11 5.86
C MET A 1 -11.55 13.83 5.93
N MET A 2 -10.75 14.63 6.65
CA MET A 2 -9.30 14.40 6.75
C MET A 2 -8.89 12.97 7.15
N GLY A 3 -9.58 12.35 8.12
CA GLY A 3 -9.33 10.96 8.49
C GLY A 3 -9.60 9.94 7.37
N TYR A 4 -10.62 10.17 6.53
CA TYR A 4 -10.91 9.32 5.38
C TYR A 4 -9.88 9.48 4.27
N ILE A 5 -9.38 10.70 4.04
CA ILE A 5 -8.27 10.95 3.11
C ILE A 5 -7.03 10.17 3.58
N ILE A 6 -6.67 10.28 4.87
CA ILE A 6 -5.54 9.53 5.44
C ILE A 6 -5.74 8.03 5.24
N LEU A 7 -6.91 7.49 5.60
CA LEU A 7 -7.21 6.07 5.42
C LEU A 7 -7.15 5.63 3.95
N PHE A 8 -7.61 6.46 3.01
CA PHE A 8 -7.55 6.16 1.58
C PHE A 8 -6.10 5.99 1.08
N PHE A 9 -5.20 6.87 1.51
CA PHE A 9 -3.77 6.76 1.17
C PHE A 9 -3.06 5.63 1.93
N LEU A 10 -3.51 5.31 3.14
CA LEU A 10 -2.80 4.40 4.04
C LEU A 10 -3.29 2.94 3.95
N ALA A 11 -4.53 2.71 3.50
CA ALA A 11 -5.12 1.38 3.37
C ALA A 11 -4.30 0.45 2.48
N GLY A 12 -3.93 0.90 1.28
CA GLY A 12 -3.11 0.11 0.35
C GLY A 12 -1.76 -0.30 0.94
N PRO A 13 -0.92 0.65 1.40
CA PRO A 13 0.35 0.33 2.05
C PRO A 13 0.19 -0.59 3.25
N VAL A 14 -0.84 -0.41 4.08
CA VAL A 14 -1.07 -1.33 5.21
C VAL A 14 -1.38 -2.75 4.74
N ILE A 15 -2.28 -2.91 3.77
CA ILE A 15 -2.62 -4.23 3.21
C ILE A 15 -1.39 -4.87 2.55
N LEU A 16 -0.63 -4.11 1.77
CA LEU A 16 0.60 -4.58 1.13
C LEU A 16 1.69 -4.91 2.16
N GLY A 17 1.78 -4.16 3.24
CA GLY A 17 2.71 -4.39 4.34
C GLY A 17 2.38 -5.68 5.09
N VAL A 18 1.11 -5.90 5.42
CA VAL A 18 0.67 -7.16 6.04
C VAL A 18 0.92 -8.34 5.09
N GLY A 19 0.57 -8.19 3.80
CA GLY A 19 0.78 -9.22 2.78
C GLY A 19 2.24 -9.59 2.57
N ASN A 20 3.12 -8.62 2.32
CA ASN A 20 4.51 -8.86 1.97
C ASN A 20 5.43 -9.00 3.19
N LEU A 21 5.17 -8.32 4.30
CA LEU A 21 6.11 -8.29 5.44
C LEU A 21 5.72 -9.22 6.58
N VAL A 22 4.46 -9.64 6.65
CA VAL A 22 3.97 -10.53 7.72
C VAL A 22 3.55 -11.87 7.15
N ILE A 23 2.60 -11.89 6.22
CA ILE A 23 2.05 -13.13 5.66
C ILE A 23 3.09 -13.82 4.77
N GLY A 24 3.68 -13.08 3.82
CA GLY A 24 4.69 -13.61 2.90
C GLY A 24 5.82 -14.39 3.57
N PRO A 25 6.50 -13.85 4.61
CA PRO A 25 7.59 -14.56 5.28
C PRO A 25 7.12 -15.75 6.11
N ILE A 26 5.90 -15.69 6.65
CA ILE A 26 5.32 -16.80 7.43
C ILE A 26 5.04 -18.01 6.53
N PHE A 27 4.44 -17.78 5.36
CA PHE A 27 4.05 -18.87 4.45
C PHE A 27 5.16 -19.32 3.51
N ASN A 28 6.08 -18.44 3.13
CA ASN A 28 7.18 -18.77 2.23
C ASN A 28 8.54 -18.32 2.77
N LYS A 29 9.15 -19.18 3.58
CA LYS A 29 10.50 -18.97 4.14
C LYS A 29 11.62 -19.06 3.11
N GLN A 30 11.35 -19.57 1.90
CA GLN A 30 12.36 -19.63 0.83
C GLN A 30 12.60 -18.26 0.20
N THR A 31 11.60 -17.38 0.21
CA THR A 31 11.73 -16.03 -0.38
C THR A 31 12.51 -15.12 0.57
N PRO A 32 13.69 -14.62 0.18
CA PRO A 32 14.49 -13.75 1.04
C PRO A 32 13.71 -12.50 1.43
N PHE A 33 13.75 -12.11 2.70
CA PHE A 33 12.99 -10.97 3.23
C PHE A 33 13.22 -9.68 2.44
N ARG A 34 14.44 -9.46 1.93
CA ARG A 34 14.76 -8.32 1.03
C ARG A 34 13.86 -8.22 -0.19
N VAL A 35 13.44 -9.36 -0.76
CA VAL A 35 12.55 -9.41 -1.93
C VAL A 35 11.15 -8.97 -1.52
N GLN A 36 10.72 -9.37 -0.33
CA GLN A 36 9.41 -9.02 0.21
C GLN A 36 9.32 -7.54 0.59
N VAL A 37 10.38 -6.99 1.19
CA VAL A 37 10.54 -5.55 1.41
C VAL A 37 10.53 -4.78 0.09
N ARG A 38 11.24 -5.26 -0.94
CA ARG A 38 11.21 -4.62 -2.26
C ARG A 38 9.80 -4.66 -2.87
N SER A 39 9.10 -5.79 -2.77
CA SER A 39 7.71 -5.92 -3.21
C SER A 39 6.80 -4.94 -2.48
N PHE A 40 6.94 -4.82 -1.16
CA PHE A 40 6.21 -3.83 -0.35
C PHE A 40 6.47 -2.39 -0.81
N VAL A 41 7.74 -2.01 -0.98
CA VAL A 41 8.11 -0.64 -1.38
C VAL A 41 7.57 -0.31 -2.77
N VAL A 42 7.83 -1.18 -3.76
CA VAL A 42 7.37 -0.96 -5.14
C VAL A 42 5.84 -0.94 -5.20
N GLY A 43 5.17 -1.89 -4.55
CA GLY A 43 3.71 -1.93 -4.49
C GLY A 43 3.12 -0.69 -3.82
N SER A 44 3.72 -0.23 -2.71
CA SER A 44 3.24 0.96 -2.01
C SER A 44 3.46 2.22 -2.83
N MET A 45 4.59 2.36 -3.53
CA MET A 45 4.81 3.49 -4.44
C MET A 45 3.78 3.53 -5.56
N ILE A 46 3.53 2.40 -6.22
CA ILE A 46 2.51 2.29 -7.27
C ILE A 46 1.13 2.65 -6.72
N TYR A 47 0.76 2.09 -5.55
CA TYR A 47 -0.50 2.40 -4.91
C TYR A 47 -0.63 3.89 -4.61
N LEU A 48 0.39 4.52 -4.02
CA LEU A 48 0.33 5.94 -3.66
C LEU A 48 0.22 6.85 -4.89
N ILE A 49 0.87 6.51 -6.00
CA ILE A 49 0.72 7.23 -7.28
C ILE A 49 -0.74 7.12 -7.77
N LEU A 50 -1.28 5.90 -7.82
CA LEU A 50 -2.67 5.67 -8.24
C LEU A 50 -3.68 6.31 -7.31
N ALA A 51 -3.45 6.25 -6.00
CA ALA A 51 -4.27 6.91 -4.99
C ALA A 51 -4.23 8.43 -5.19
N THR A 52 -3.06 9.01 -5.46
CA THR A 52 -2.94 10.46 -5.74
C THR A 52 -3.76 10.84 -6.98
N ILE A 53 -3.60 10.10 -8.08
CA ILE A 53 -4.36 10.32 -9.32
C ILE A 53 -5.87 10.18 -9.06
N GLY A 54 -6.29 9.09 -8.42
CA GLY A 54 -7.69 8.84 -8.09
C GLY A 54 -8.28 9.91 -7.16
N TYR A 55 -7.49 10.38 -6.20
CA TYR A 55 -7.91 11.46 -5.31
C TYR A 55 -8.18 12.74 -6.09
N PHE A 56 -7.21 13.23 -6.88
CA PHE A 56 -7.37 14.48 -7.62
C PHE A 56 -8.44 14.40 -8.71
N LEU A 57 -8.55 13.27 -9.42
CA LEU A 57 -9.50 13.15 -10.52
C LEU A 57 -10.93 12.87 -10.07
N LEU A 58 -11.13 12.11 -9.00
CA LEU A 58 -12.45 11.56 -8.66
C LEU A 58 -13.00 12.05 -7.32
N LEU A 59 -12.11 12.29 -6.35
CA LEU A 59 -12.46 12.42 -4.93
C LEU A 59 -12.15 13.80 -4.34
N GLN A 60 -11.43 14.66 -5.06
CA GLN A 60 -11.07 16.00 -4.62
C GLN A 60 -12.35 16.80 -4.31
N GLY A 61 -12.45 17.29 -3.07
CA GLY A 61 -13.64 17.99 -2.58
C GLY A 61 -14.83 17.09 -2.22
N LYS A 62 -14.72 15.77 -2.40
CA LYS A 62 -15.77 14.79 -2.04
C LYS A 62 -15.42 13.96 -0.79
N LEU A 63 -14.16 13.96 -0.37
CA LEU A 63 -13.60 13.07 0.67
C LEU A 63 -13.06 13.85 1.88
#